data_AF-A0A944LBP4-F1
#
_entry.id   AF-A0A944LBP4-F1
#
_cell.length_a   1.000
_cell.length_b   1.000
_cell.length_c   1.000
_cell.angle_alpha   90.00
_cell.angle_beta   90.00
_cell.angle_gamma   90.00
#
_symmetry.space_group_name_H-M   'P 1'
#
loop_
_entity.id
_entity.type
_entity.pdbx_description
1 polymer ?
#
loop_
_entity_poly.entity_id
_entity_poly.type
_entity_poly.pdbx_seq_one_letter_code
_entity_poly.pdbx_strand_id
1 'polypeptide(L)'
;MRNPQQVAQMMLLQDCGWLDDLWLRYWANGGSAGIFEFDAFLHGLREPDVFEVQILAWAIEDLSCRLLNSTGSGQLLSGELG
;
A
#
# COMPACT_ATOMS: atom_id res chain seq x y z
N MET A 1 17.78 0.56 2.69
CA MET A 1 16.40 0.43 2.21
C MET A 1 15.47 0.62 3.39
N ARG A 2 14.40 1.41 3.28
CA ARG A 2 13.40 1.59 4.35
C ARG A 2 12.63 0.27 4.50
N ASN A 3 12.38 -0.19 5.72
CA ASN A 3 11.68 -1.46 5.92
C ASN A 3 10.22 -1.32 5.41
N PRO A 4 9.71 -2.19 4.53
CA PRO A 4 8.34 -2.14 4.02
C PRO A 4 7.29 -2.07 5.13
N GLN A 5 7.53 -2.73 6.26
CA GLN A 5 6.64 -2.70 7.42
C GLN A 5 6.54 -1.29 8.02
N GLN A 6 7.66 -0.56 8.12
CA GLN A 6 7.64 0.82 8.60
C GLN A 6 6.89 1.75 7.65
N VAL A 7 6.99 1.50 6.34
CA VAL A 7 6.24 2.28 5.34
C VAL A 7 4.75 1.99 5.45
N ALA A 8 4.35 0.73 5.53
CA ALA A 8 2.96 0.34 5.75
C ALA A 8 2.40 0.96 7.04
N GLN A 9 3.12 0.88 8.16
CA GLN A 9 2.72 1.52 9.41
C GLN A 9 2.50 3.03 9.24
N MET A 10 3.38 3.73 8.52
CA MET A 10 3.19 5.17 8.24
C MET A 10 1.93 5.44 7.42
N MET A 11 1.58 4.57 6.46
CA MET A 11 0.34 4.70 5.67
C MET A 11 -0.89 4.49 6.55
N LEU A 12 -0.89 3.46 7.40
CA LEU A 12 -1.98 3.18 8.34
C LEU A 12 -2.18 4.31 9.37
N LEU A 13 -1.10 4.96 9.80
CA LEU A 13 -1.17 6.13 10.68
C LEU A 13 -1.81 7.35 9.99
N GLN A 14 -1.69 7.47 8.67
CA GLN A 14 -2.35 8.55 7.92
C GLN A 14 -3.83 8.27 7.72
N ASP A 15 -4.18 7.03 7.39
CA ASP A 15 -5.57 6.60 7.23
C ASP A 15 -5.67 5.08 7.44
N CYS A 16 -6.52 4.67 8.37
CA CYS A 16 -6.75 3.28 8.71
C CYS A 16 -7.41 2.47 7.57
N GLY A 17 -8.09 3.14 6.62
CA GLY A 17 -8.68 2.47 5.44
C GLY A 17 -7.64 1.83 4.52
N TRP A 18 -6.36 2.21 4.67
CA TRP A 18 -5.26 1.63 3.92
C TRP A 18 -4.96 0.18 4.31
N LEU A 19 -5.39 -0.28 5.49
CA LEU A 19 -5.13 -1.65 5.91
C LEU A 19 -5.81 -2.66 4.98
N ASP A 20 -7.11 -2.49 4.72
CA ASP A 20 -7.88 -3.38 3.82
C ASP A 20 -7.34 -3.31 2.38
N ASP A 21 -7.08 -2.08 1.92
CA ASP A 21 -6.55 -1.80 0.60
C ASP A 21 -5.16 -2.43 0.40
N LEU A 22 -4.27 -2.32 1.38
CA LEU A 22 -2.92 -2.86 1.33
C LEU A 22 -2.94 -4.39 1.45
N TRP A 23 -3.78 -4.93 2.34
CA TRP A 23 -3.97 -6.37 2.48
C TRP A 23 -4.46 -6.99 1.17
N LEU A 24 -5.41 -6.36 0.48
CA LEU A 24 -5.95 -6.86 -0.79
C LEU A 24 -4.86 -6.96 -1.88
N ARG A 25 -3.97 -5.95 -1.98
CA ARG A 25 -2.85 -6.01 -2.94
C ARG A 25 -1.81 -7.05 -2.53
N TYR A 26 -1.48 -7.13 -1.25
CA TYR A 26 -0.57 -8.13 -0.72
C TYR A 26 -1.08 -9.54 -1.07
N TRP A 27 -2.37 -9.82 -0.84
CA TRP A 27 -3.00 -11.08 -1.20
C TRP A 27 -2.99 -11.34 -2.71
N ALA A 28 -3.32 -10.33 -3.52
CA ALA A 28 -3.30 -10.43 -4.98
C ALA A 28 -1.90 -10.74 -5.56
N ASN A 29 -0.84 -10.28 -4.88
CA ASN A 29 0.55 -10.55 -5.23
C ASN A 29 1.06 -11.91 -4.72
N GLY A 30 0.19 -12.74 -4.13
CA GLY A 30 0.51 -14.08 -3.64
C GLY A 30 0.75 -14.17 -2.13
N GLY A 31 0.44 -13.11 -1.38
CA GLY A 31 0.49 -13.09 0.07
C GLY A 31 -0.48 -14.10 0.67
N SER A 32 -0.02 -14.86 1.66
CA SER A 32 -0.78 -15.98 2.23
C SER A 32 -1.53 -15.62 3.52
N ALA A 33 -1.18 -14.50 4.15
CA ALA A 33 -1.71 -14.12 5.45
C ALA A 33 -3.17 -13.65 5.40
N GLY A 34 -3.97 -14.10 6.37
CA GLY A 34 -5.28 -13.50 6.64
C GLY A 34 -5.15 -12.06 7.15
N ILE A 35 -6.24 -11.28 7.15
CA ILE A 35 -6.19 -9.85 7.49
C ILE A 35 -5.61 -9.56 8.89
N PHE A 36 -5.95 -10.38 9.90
CA PHE A 36 -5.40 -10.23 11.25
C PHE A 36 -3.93 -10.66 11.35
N GLU A 37 -3.52 -11.67 10.59
CA GLU A 37 -2.12 -12.12 10.53
C GLU A 37 -1.26 -11.09 9.80
N PHE A 38 -1.84 -10.44 8.79
CA PHE A 38 -1.21 -9.36 8.05
C PHE A 38 -1.01 -8.13 8.94
N ASP A 39 -2.03 -7.71 9.69
CA ASP A 39 -1.91 -6.63 10.68
C ASP A 39 -0.82 -6.93 11.72
N ALA A 40 -0.81 -8.14 12.28
CA ALA A 40 0.25 -8.58 13.20
C ALA A 40 1.65 -8.56 12.56
N PHE A 41 1.75 -8.95 11.28
CA PHE A 41 2.99 -8.87 10.49
C PHE A 41 3.45 -7.43 10.28
N LEU A 42 2.54 -6.49 9.99
CA LEU A 42 2.87 -5.08 9.88
C LEU A 42 3.42 -4.52 11.18
N HIS A 43 2.86 -4.93 12.33
CA HIS A 43 3.31 -4.52 13.66
C HIS A 43 4.56 -5.25 14.17
N GLY A 44 5.12 -6.18 13.39
CA GLY A 44 6.32 -6.95 13.77
C GLY A 44 6.05 -7.98 14.89
N LEU A 45 4.79 -8.31 15.15
CA LEU A 45 4.39 -9.35 16.10
C LEU A 45 4.63 -10.77 15.55
N ARG A 46 4.91 -10.86 14.24
CA ARG A 46 5.31 -12.08 13.54
C ARG A 46 6.64 -11.85 12.84
N GLU A 47 7.53 -12.83 12.94
CA GLU A 47 8.82 -12.80 12.24
C GLU A 47 8.57 -12.93 10.73
N PRO A 48 8.99 -11.95 9.91
CA PRO A 48 8.68 -11.97 8.49
C PRO A 48 9.51 -12.98 7.73
N ASP A 49 8.85 -13.78 6.89
CA ASP A 49 9.55 -14.46 5.82
C ASP A 49 10.00 -13.45 4.75
N VAL A 50 11.17 -13.68 4.15
CA VAL A 50 11.76 -12.76 3.16
C VAL A 50 10.83 -12.57 1.96
N PHE A 51 10.09 -13.62 1.57
CA PHE A 51 9.13 -13.55 0.48
C PHE A 51 7.93 -12.66 0.85
N GLU A 52 7.42 -12.79 2.07
CA GLU A 52 6.29 -11.98 2.56
C GLU A 52 6.65 -10.50 2.64
N VAL A 53 7.89 -10.17 3.05
CA VAL A 53 8.40 -8.78 3.02
C VAL A 53 8.47 -8.24 1.60
N GLN A 54 8.87 -9.06 0.63
CA GLN A 54 8.96 -8.66 -0.78
C GLN A 54 7.57 -8.39 -1.37
N ILE A 55 6.59 -9.24 -1.08
CA ILE A 55 5.20 -9.05 -1.50
C ILE A 55 4.63 -7.76 -0.91
N LEU A 56 4.90 -7.48 0.37
CA LEU A 56 4.49 -6.23 1.01
C LEU A 56 5.09 -5.01 0.30
N ALA A 57 6.38 -5.07 -0.07
CA ALA A 57 7.02 -3.97 -0.80
C ALA A 57 6.31 -3.69 -2.14
N TRP A 58 5.98 -4.73 -2.91
CA TRP A 58 5.24 -4.58 -4.16
C TRP A 58 3.83 -4.03 -3.96
N ALA A 59 3.14 -4.47 -2.91
CA ALA A 59 1.81 -3.96 -2.58
C ALA A 59 1.82 -2.45 -2.28
N ILE A 60 2.83 -1.97 -1.54
CA ILE A 60 3.04 -0.55 -1.26
C ILE A 60 3.35 0.24 -2.53
N GLU A 61 4.19 -0.31 -3.41
CA GLU A 61 4.55 0.33 -4.69
C GLU A 61 3.34 0.49 -5.61
N ASP A 62 2.48 -0.53 -5.74
CA ASP A 62 1.24 -0.44 -6.54
C ASP A 62 0.30 0.64 -6.01
N LEU A 63 0.11 0.68 -4.69
CA LEU A 63 -0.73 1.67 -4.02
C LEU A 63 -0.19 3.10 -4.18
N SER A 64 1.12 3.27 -4.04
CA SER A 64 1.79 4.56 -4.20
C SER A 64 1.69 5.08 -5.64
N CYS A 65 1.83 4.20 -6.64
CA CYS A 65 1.64 4.56 -8.05
C CYS A 65 0.21 5.07 -8.31
N ARG A 66 -0.80 4.45 -7.69
CA ARG A 66 -2.22 4.86 -7.86
C ARG A 66 -2.53 6.23 -7.24
N LEU A 67 -1.95 6.55 -6.10
CA LEU A 67 -2.09 7.88 -5.49
C LEU A 67 -1.53 8.99 -6.39
N LEU A 68 -0.34 8.77 -6.93
CA LEU A 68 0.29 9.71 -7.85
C LEU A 68 -0.55 9.87 -9.14
N ASN A 69 -1.10 8.77 -9.67
CA ASN A 69 -1.96 8.80 -10.85
C ASN A 69 -3.33 9.45 -10.60
N SER A 70 -3.85 9.42 -9.38
CA SER A 70 -5.13 10.05 -9.00
C SER A 70 -5.02 11.58 -8.89
N THR A 71 -3.80 12.11 -8.72
CA THR A 71 -3.55 13.56 -8.59
C THR A 71 -3.29 14.23 -9.95
N GLY A 72 -3.14 13.46 -11.03
CA GLY A 72 -2.76 13.94 -12.36
C GLY A 72 -3.90 14.22 -13.35
N SER A 73 -5.16 13.98 -13.00
CA SER A 73 -6.31 14.17 -13.91
C SER A 73 -7.29 15.22 -13.36
N GLY A 74 -7.00 16.51 -13.57
CA GLY A 74 -7.92 17.56 -13.14
C GLY A 74 -7.65 18.99 -13.60
N GLN A 75 -6.84 19.23 -14.64
CA GLN A 75 -6.58 20.61 -15.07
C GLN A 75 -6.21 20.78 -16.56
N LEU A 76 -7.11 20.42 -17.46
CA LEU A 76 -7.11 20.76 -18.90
C LEU A 76 -8.58 20.66 -19.35
N LEU A 77 -9.34 21.64 -19.85
CA LEU A 77 -9.11 22.95 -20.44
C LEU A 77 -10.40 23.78 -20.22
N SER A 78 -10.31 24.93 -19.55
CA SER A 78 -11.36 25.98 -19.61
C SER A 78 -10.68 27.23 -20.15
N GLY A 79 -10.68 27.39 -21.47
CA GLY A 79 -9.95 28.50 -22.08
C GLY A 79 -10.13 28.64 -23.58
N GLU A 80 -11.34 28.48 -24.11
CA GLU A 80 -11.67 28.95 -25.47
C GLU A 80 -13.12 29.47 -25.50
N LEU A 81 -13.28 30.78 -25.28
CA LEU A 81 -14.38 31.57 -25.83
C LEU A 81 -13.74 32.82 -26.42
N GLY A 82 -13.42 32.76 -27.71
CA GLY A 82 -13.15 33.89 -28.58
C GLY A 82 -14.32 34.12 -29.51
#